data_AF-A0A7Y0Z9E2-F1
#
_entry.id   AF-A0A7Y0Z9E2-F1
#
_cell.length_a   1.000
_cell.length_b   1.000
_cell.length_c   1.000
_cell.angle_alpha   90.00
_cell.angle_beta   90.00
_cell.angle_gamma   90.00
#
_symmetry.space_group_name_H-M   'P 1'
#
loop_
_entity.id
_entity.type
_entity.pdbx_description
1 polymer ?
#
loop_
_entity_poly.entity_id
_entity_poly.type
_entity_poly.pdbx_seq_one_letter_code
_entity_poly.pdbx_strand_id
1 'polypeptide(L)'
;MKRNISTLFAALGFICSTTVFADVTVQQALSAGCYDTQEMRGIIDTAKAGKPMGSRTLEKENELTSSYGGKITDTRVTAPATWVYRAYESADTNNWHVQKLKAGVIYSKAQNDLDKYLRDGGTPEKYWAIDGPDLHALGFNGATYTTMRLLALQSSDTPKSQFVSFALDYATTGTFGDAVYALQVNPNSPILGLVNCKTPGGEVQFQILGGTTFNTLYRKVRTDKDWKRYNRDTDQWVTVPKGTVPEN
;
A
#
# COMPACT_ATOMS: atom_id res chain seq x y z
N MET A 1 -47.63 51.39 -9.20
CA MET A 1 -47.42 49.94 -9.45
C MET A 1 -46.19 49.83 -10.34
N LYS A 2 -45.09 49.13 -10.05
CA LYS A 2 -44.82 47.92 -9.25
C LYS A 2 -43.49 48.06 -8.48
N ARG A 3 -43.38 47.27 -7.41
CA ARG A 3 -42.27 47.19 -6.43
C ARG A 3 -41.01 46.49 -6.99
N ASN A 4 -39.89 46.85 -6.35
CA ASN A 4 -38.58 46.17 -6.20
C ASN A 4 -38.55 44.65 -6.40
N ILE A 5 -37.39 44.13 -6.83
CA ILE A 5 -36.57 43.17 -6.09
C ILE A 5 -35.12 43.22 -6.61
N SER A 6 -34.20 43.51 -5.69
CA SER A 6 -32.75 43.40 -5.82
C SER A 6 -32.34 41.97 -6.17
N THR A 7 -31.54 41.80 -7.22
CA THR A 7 -30.90 40.51 -7.52
C THR A 7 -29.62 40.43 -6.70
N LEU A 8 -29.74 39.77 -5.56
CA LEU A 8 -28.64 39.33 -4.71
C LEU A 8 -27.82 38.30 -5.48
N PHE A 9 -26.60 38.64 -5.92
CA PHE A 9 -25.64 37.63 -6.38
C PHE A 9 -25.17 36.85 -5.15
N ALA A 10 -25.76 35.68 -4.94
CA ALA A 10 -25.24 34.70 -4.01
C ALA A 10 -23.89 34.22 -4.54
N ALA A 11 -22.81 34.64 -3.88
CA ALA A 11 -21.51 34.03 -3.99
C ALA A 11 -21.65 32.56 -3.56
N LEU A 12 -21.76 31.66 -4.54
CA LEU A 12 -21.57 30.23 -4.36
C LEU A 12 -20.10 30.03 -4.01
N GLY A 13 -19.80 30.18 -2.72
CA GLY A 13 -18.57 29.71 -2.13
C GLY A 13 -18.46 28.22 -2.41
N PHE A 14 -17.50 27.89 -3.26
CA PHE A 14 -17.00 26.54 -3.48
C PHE A 14 -16.47 26.05 -2.11
N ILE A 15 -17.33 25.39 -1.32
CA ILE A 15 -16.87 24.63 -0.17
C ILE A 15 -16.19 23.41 -0.76
N CYS A 16 -14.89 23.56 -1.02
CA CYS A 16 -13.99 22.45 -1.21
C CYS A 16 -13.96 21.72 0.13
N SER A 17 -14.93 20.84 0.36
CA SER A 17 -14.92 19.90 1.48
C SER A 17 -13.75 18.95 1.27
N THR A 18 -12.54 19.41 1.61
CA THR A 18 -11.45 18.51 1.97
C THR A 18 -11.89 17.89 3.27
N THR A 19 -12.62 16.76 3.20
CA THR A 19 -12.75 15.86 4.33
C THR A 19 -11.33 15.56 4.79
N VAL A 20 -10.91 16.24 5.85
CA VAL A 20 -9.68 15.96 6.56
C VAL A 20 -9.95 14.62 7.24
N PHE A 21 -9.56 13.53 6.59
CA PHE A 21 -9.53 12.24 7.26
C PHE A 21 -8.61 12.42 8.47
N ALA A 22 -9.12 12.12 9.67
CA ALA A 22 -8.26 12.13 10.85
C ALA A 22 -7.08 11.18 10.58
N ASP A 23 -5.88 11.64 10.89
CA ASP A 23 -4.67 10.83 10.78
C ASP A 23 -4.77 9.66 11.76
N VAL A 24 -4.94 8.45 11.22
CA VAL A 24 -5.00 7.23 12.02
C VAL A 24 -3.61 6.62 12.09
N THR A 25 -3.07 6.56 13.30
CA THR A 25 -1.79 5.90 13.60
C THR A 25 -1.92 4.38 13.64
N VAL A 26 -0.78 3.67 13.60
CA VAL A 26 -0.70 2.22 13.81
C VAL A 26 -1.42 1.79 15.09
N GLN A 27 -1.14 2.46 16.20
CA GLN A 27 -1.72 2.11 17.50
C GLN A 27 -3.24 2.31 17.53
N GLN A 28 -3.74 3.37 16.90
CA GLN A 28 -5.19 3.60 16.80
C GLN A 28 -5.87 2.51 15.95
N ALA A 29 -5.28 2.13 14.81
CA ALA A 29 -5.82 1.04 13.99
C ALA A 29 -5.84 -0.31 14.72
N LEU A 30 -4.79 -0.64 15.47
CA LEU A 30 -4.75 -1.84 16.31
C LEU A 30 -5.80 -1.79 17.44
N SER A 31 -6.03 -0.62 18.02
CA SER A 31 -6.97 -0.45 19.13
C SER A 31 -8.43 -0.48 18.66
N ALA A 32 -8.70 -0.09 17.41
CA ALA A 32 -10.03 -0.17 16.81
C ALA A 32 -10.49 -1.64 16.64
N GLY A 33 -9.57 -2.53 16.28
CA GLY A 33 -9.82 -3.96 16.16
C GLY A 33 -9.67 -4.48 14.73
N CYS A 34 -10.13 -5.71 14.53
CA CYS A 34 -10.04 -6.43 13.26
C CYS A 34 -11.43 -6.73 12.75
N TYR A 35 -11.54 -6.87 11.42
CA TYR A 35 -12.69 -7.51 10.82
C TYR A 35 -12.88 -8.91 11.40
N ASP A 36 -14.09 -9.25 11.80
CA ASP A 36 -14.45 -10.62 12.12
C ASP A 36 -14.64 -11.46 10.84
N THR A 37 -14.91 -12.76 11.02
CA THR A 37 -15.11 -13.70 9.92
C THR A 37 -16.32 -13.36 9.05
N GLN A 38 -17.40 -12.84 9.64
CA GLN A 38 -18.62 -12.47 8.93
C GLN A 38 -18.43 -11.18 8.13
N GLU A 39 -17.79 -10.18 8.72
CA GLU A 39 -17.43 -8.93 8.04
C GLU A 39 -16.49 -9.18 6.87
N MET A 40 -15.46 -10.03 7.07
CA MET A 40 -14.53 -10.39 6.01
C MET A 40 -15.23 -11.12 4.86
N ARG A 41 -16.21 -12.00 5.16
CA ARG A 41 -17.04 -12.62 4.14
C ARG A 41 -17.84 -11.57 3.35
N GLY A 42 -18.49 -10.63 4.05
CA GLY A 42 -19.24 -9.55 3.41
C GLY A 42 -18.37 -8.65 2.52
N ILE A 43 -17.13 -8.39 2.91
CA ILE A 43 -16.13 -7.67 2.10
C ILE A 43 -15.82 -8.43 0.81
N ILE A 44 -15.53 -9.73 0.91
CA ILE A 44 -15.24 -10.57 -0.26
C ILE A 44 -16.45 -10.61 -1.19
N ASP A 45 -17.66 -10.81 -0.65
CA ASP A 45 -18.90 -10.87 -1.44
C ASP A 45 -19.20 -9.53 -2.13
N THR A 46 -18.96 -8.41 -1.43
CA THR A 46 -19.12 -7.05 -1.99
C THR A 46 -18.12 -6.80 -3.12
N ALA A 47 -16.86 -7.25 -2.97
CA ALA A 47 -15.84 -7.13 -4.00
C ALA A 47 -16.21 -7.96 -5.25
N LYS A 48 -16.66 -9.21 -5.06
CA LYS A 48 -17.13 -10.11 -6.13
C LYS A 48 -18.32 -9.54 -6.91
N ALA A 49 -19.21 -8.83 -6.22
CA ALA A 49 -20.35 -8.15 -6.86
C ALA A 49 -19.91 -6.89 -7.63
N GLY A 50 -18.81 -6.25 -7.22
CA GLY A 50 -18.20 -5.12 -7.91
C GLY A 50 -17.52 -5.55 -9.20
N LYS A 51 -18.03 -5.09 -10.35
CA LYS A 51 -17.44 -5.36 -11.67
C LYS A 51 -16.88 -4.08 -12.28
N PRO A 52 -15.80 -4.15 -13.10
CA PRO A 52 -15.17 -5.36 -13.63
C PRO A 52 -13.89 -5.84 -12.90
N MET A 53 -13.74 -7.15 -12.74
CA MET A 53 -12.51 -7.85 -12.33
C MET A 53 -11.88 -8.57 -13.54
N GLY A 54 -10.55 -8.72 -13.56
CA GLY A 54 -9.85 -9.48 -14.60
C GLY A 54 -10.14 -10.99 -14.49
N SER A 55 -10.04 -11.73 -15.60
CA SER A 55 -10.40 -13.16 -15.64
C SER A 55 -9.59 -14.04 -14.66
N ARG A 56 -8.27 -13.82 -14.58
CA ARG A 56 -7.38 -14.55 -13.65
C ARG A 56 -7.62 -14.12 -12.20
N THR A 57 -7.85 -12.83 -11.99
CA THR A 57 -8.19 -12.30 -10.67
C THR A 57 -9.49 -12.90 -10.16
N LEU A 58 -10.51 -13.00 -11.01
CA LEU A 58 -11.81 -13.60 -10.66
C LEU A 58 -11.67 -15.08 -10.28
N GLU A 59 -10.86 -15.84 -11.03
CA GLU A 59 -10.55 -17.23 -10.69
C GLU A 59 -9.98 -17.34 -9.27
N LYS A 60 -8.99 -16.50 -8.93
CA LYS A 60 -8.35 -16.49 -7.61
C LYS A 60 -9.22 -15.92 -6.51
N GLU A 61 -10.05 -14.93 -6.80
CA GLU A 61 -11.03 -14.39 -5.86
C GLU A 61 -12.06 -15.45 -5.43
N ASN A 62 -12.38 -16.41 -6.31
CA ASN A 62 -13.27 -17.53 -5.96
C ASN A 62 -12.63 -18.52 -4.98
N GLU A 63 -11.30 -18.57 -4.90
CA GLU A 63 -10.55 -19.39 -3.94
C GLU A 63 -10.46 -18.72 -2.55
N LEU A 64 -10.76 -17.41 -2.44
CA LEU A 64 -10.72 -16.70 -1.17
C LEU A 64 -11.78 -17.19 -0.19
N THR A 65 -11.36 -17.39 1.06
CA THR A 65 -12.20 -17.79 2.19
C THR A 65 -12.20 -16.71 3.27
N SER A 66 -13.20 -16.74 4.16
CA SER A 66 -13.29 -15.81 5.30
C SER A 66 -12.29 -16.08 6.44
N SER A 67 -11.30 -16.96 6.24
CA SER A 67 -10.30 -17.37 7.25
C SER A 67 -9.31 -16.27 7.66
N TYR A 68 -9.45 -15.07 7.07
CA TYR A 68 -8.70 -13.85 7.40
C TYR A 68 -9.37 -12.99 8.48
N GLY A 69 -10.56 -13.37 8.95
CA GLY A 69 -11.16 -12.75 10.14
C GLY A 69 -10.21 -12.79 11.34
N GLY A 70 -10.13 -11.68 12.07
CA GLY A 70 -9.24 -11.48 13.22
C GLY A 70 -7.78 -11.19 12.87
N LYS A 71 -7.41 -11.11 11.58
CA LYS A 71 -6.01 -10.95 11.13
C LYS A 71 -5.70 -9.63 10.43
N ILE A 72 -6.73 -8.82 10.17
CA ILE A 72 -6.65 -7.58 9.40
C ILE A 72 -7.45 -6.51 10.14
N THR A 73 -6.83 -5.35 10.39
CA THR A 73 -7.52 -4.25 11.06
C THR A 73 -8.71 -3.76 10.24
N ASP A 74 -9.81 -3.45 10.92
CA ASP A 74 -11.00 -2.87 10.27
C ASP A 74 -10.76 -1.42 9.81
N THR A 75 -9.75 -0.79 10.41
CA THR A 75 -9.35 0.59 10.22
C THR A 75 -8.03 0.65 9.47
N ARG A 76 -7.92 1.59 8.54
CA ARG A 76 -6.71 1.86 7.78
C ARG A 76 -5.83 2.86 8.52
N VAL A 77 -4.52 2.62 8.49
CA VAL A 77 -3.53 3.61 8.92
C VAL A 77 -3.41 4.67 7.81
N THR A 78 -3.65 5.92 8.19
CA THR A 78 -3.60 7.08 7.29
C THR A 78 -2.62 8.15 7.79
N ALA A 79 -2.02 7.97 8.96
CA ALA A 79 -1.08 8.92 9.51
C ALA A 79 0.09 9.16 8.53
N PRO A 80 0.39 10.42 8.20
CA PRO A 80 1.51 10.75 7.35
C PRO A 80 2.82 10.37 8.06
N ALA A 81 3.84 10.10 7.25
CA ALA A 81 5.17 9.77 7.73
C ALA A 81 5.28 8.53 8.64
N THR A 82 4.37 7.57 8.47
CA THR A 82 4.46 6.24 9.09
C THR A 82 5.70 5.52 8.57
N TRP A 83 6.54 5.03 9.49
CA TRP A 83 7.73 4.24 9.15
C TRP A 83 7.36 2.84 8.68
N VAL A 84 7.97 2.41 7.59
CA VAL A 84 7.82 1.07 7.03
C VAL A 84 9.14 0.54 6.52
N TYR A 85 9.33 -0.78 6.58
CA TYR A 85 10.60 -1.44 6.31
C TYR A 85 10.45 -2.55 5.29
N ARG A 86 11.43 -2.70 4.40
CA ARG A 86 11.48 -3.82 3.46
C ARG A 86 12.91 -4.24 3.19
N ALA A 87 13.18 -5.52 3.37
CA ALA A 87 14.44 -6.13 3.00
C ALA A 87 14.46 -6.51 1.51
N TYR A 88 15.63 -6.40 0.89
CA TYR A 88 15.89 -6.85 -0.47
C TYR A 88 17.17 -7.66 -0.52
N GLU A 89 17.17 -8.69 -1.38
CA GLU A 89 18.31 -9.60 -1.53
C GLU A 89 19.59 -8.87 -1.92
N SER A 90 19.52 -7.91 -2.85
CA SER A 90 20.71 -7.17 -3.30
C SER A 90 20.69 -5.73 -2.81
N ALA A 91 21.79 -5.32 -2.16
CA ALA A 91 22.01 -3.97 -1.69
C ALA A 91 22.26 -2.95 -2.84
N ASP A 92 22.67 -3.42 -4.04
CA ASP A 92 23.24 -2.55 -5.08
C ASP A 92 22.52 -2.57 -6.45
N THR A 93 21.85 -1.43 -6.65
CA THR A 93 21.60 -0.59 -7.84
C THR A 93 21.09 -1.09 -9.20
N ASN A 94 21.03 -2.36 -9.59
CA ASN A 94 20.34 -2.71 -10.87
C ASN A 94 19.00 -3.42 -10.70
N ASN A 95 18.54 -3.61 -9.46
CA ASN A 95 17.19 -4.06 -9.19
C ASN A 95 16.19 -2.93 -9.50
N TRP A 96 15.21 -3.22 -10.36
CA TRP A 96 14.16 -2.27 -10.76
C TRP A 96 13.36 -1.72 -9.57
N HIS A 97 13.14 -2.50 -8.51
CA HIS A 97 12.48 -2.02 -7.30
C HIS A 97 13.33 -0.96 -6.61
N VAL A 98 14.64 -1.21 -6.42
CA VAL A 98 15.54 -0.26 -5.76
C VAL A 98 15.67 1.02 -6.57
N GLN A 99 15.72 0.93 -7.90
CA GLN A 99 15.74 2.09 -8.78
C GLN A 99 14.47 2.95 -8.65
N LYS A 100 13.30 2.31 -8.52
CA LYS A 100 12.04 3.04 -8.29
C LYS A 100 11.96 3.63 -6.88
N LEU A 101 12.49 2.95 -5.87
CA LEU A 101 12.64 3.52 -4.52
C LEU A 101 13.56 4.76 -4.54
N LYS A 102 14.70 4.70 -5.23
CA LYS A 102 15.58 5.86 -5.44
C LYS A 102 14.84 7.01 -6.11
N ALA A 103 13.95 6.72 -7.06
CA ALA A 103 13.08 7.71 -7.70
C ALA A 103 11.92 8.21 -6.80
N GLY A 104 11.76 7.66 -5.59
CA GLY A 104 10.71 8.06 -4.64
C GLY A 104 9.34 7.45 -4.91
N VAL A 105 9.29 6.28 -5.53
CA VAL A 105 8.06 5.58 -5.86
C VAL A 105 8.11 4.14 -5.36
N ILE A 106 7.07 3.71 -4.65
CA ILE A 106 6.81 2.30 -4.36
C ILE A 106 6.29 1.68 -5.64
N TYR A 107 6.98 0.70 -6.21
CA TYR A 107 6.65 0.16 -7.52
C TYR A 107 6.41 -1.35 -7.45
N SER A 108 5.22 -1.76 -7.88
CA SER A 108 4.67 -3.11 -7.64
C SER A 108 5.00 -4.09 -8.75
N LYS A 109 4.78 -5.38 -8.48
CA LYS A 109 4.95 -6.45 -9.48
C LYS A 109 4.01 -6.24 -10.67
N ALA A 110 2.76 -5.83 -10.43
CA ALA A 110 1.79 -5.55 -11.48
C ALA A 110 2.22 -4.39 -12.39
N GLN A 111 2.82 -3.34 -11.83
CA GLN A 111 3.32 -2.22 -12.65
C GLN A 111 4.50 -2.65 -13.54
N ASN A 112 5.43 -3.44 -13.01
CA ASN A 112 6.53 -4.00 -13.81
C ASN A 112 6.04 -4.94 -14.91
N ASP A 113 5.01 -5.73 -14.63
CA ASP A 113 4.42 -6.67 -15.58
C ASP A 113 3.63 -5.93 -16.67
N LEU A 114 2.84 -4.91 -16.30
CA LEU A 114 2.18 -4.01 -17.23
C LEU A 114 3.19 -3.31 -18.14
N ASP A 115 4.27 -2.73 -17.60
CA ASP A 115 5.29 -2.06 -18.41
C ASP A 115 5.96 -3.02 -19.42
N LYS A 116 6.15 -4.30 -19.07
CA LYS A 116 6.61 -5.32 -20.01
C LYS A 116 5.56 -5.61 -21.07
N TYR A 117 4.32 -5.86 -20.66
CA TYR A 117 3.21 -6.14 -21.56
C TYR A 117 3.00 -5.04 -22.61
N LEU A 118 3.12 -3.77 -22.21
CA LEU A 118 3.02 -2.62 -23.12
C LEU A 118 4.21 -2.54 -24.09
N ARG A 119 5.44 -2.82 -23.63
CA ARG A 119 6.62 -2.88 -24.51
C ARG A 119 6.49 -3.95 -25.59
N ASP A 120 5.79 -5.04 -25.28
CA ASP A 120 5.56 -6.15 -26.21
C ASP A 120 4.33 -5.91 -27.13
N GLY A 121 3.78 -4.68 -27.14
CA GLY A 121 2.70 -4.26 -28.03
C GLY A 121 1.28 -4.48 -27.48
N GLY A 122 1.14 -4.82 -26.18
CA GLY A 122 -0.14 -4.90 -25.49
C GLY A 122 -0.77 -3.54 -25.19
N THR A 123 -1.99 -3.55 -24.64
CA THR A 123 -2.68 -2.34 -24.14
C THR A 123 -3.09 -2.48 -22.67
N PRO A 124 -3.18 -1.39 -21.89
CA PRO A 124 -3.59 -1.48 -20.48
C PRO A 124 -4.95 -2.17 -20.30
N GLU A 125 -5.91 -1.92 -21.19
CA GLU A 125 -7.24 -2.50 -21.13
C GLU A 125 -7.19 -4.04 -21.25
N LYS A 126 -6.35 -4.56 -22.14
CA LYS A 126 -6.18 -6.00 -22.31
C LYS A 126 -5.46 -6.64 -21.12
N TYR A 127 -4.48 -5.95 -20.55
CA TYR A 127 -3.78 -6.41 -19.35
C TYR A 127 -4.74 -6.51 -18.17
N TRP A 128 -5.51 -5.45 -17.90
CA TRP A 128 -6.45 -5.41 -16.78
C TRP A 128 -7.69 -6.28 -16.99
N ALA A 129 -8.05 -6.61 -18.23
CA ALA A 129 -9.04 -7.65 -18.50
C ALA A 129 -8.61 -9.05 -18.00
N ILE A 130 -7.31 -9.26 -17.71
CA ILE A 130 -6.74 -10.51 -17.20
C ILE A 130 -6.41 -10.39 -15.71
N ASP A 131 -5.57 -9.41 -15.34
CA ASP A 131 -5.00 -9.24 -14.00
C ASP A 131 -5.65 -8.10 -13.18
N GLY A 132 -6.66 -7.43 -13.74
CA GLY A 132 -7.36 -6.32 -13.10
C GLY A 132 -8.22 -6.74 -11.92
N PRO A 133 -8.80 -5.78 -11.20
CA PRO A 133 -9.06 -4.40 -11.61
C PRO A 133 -7.82 -3.50 -11.53
N ASP A 134 -7.77 -2.42 -12.32
CA ASP A 134 -6.77 -1.36 -12.10
C ASP A 134 -7.15 -0.54 -10.87
N LEU A 135 -6.46 -0.76 -9.75
CA LEU A 135 -6.78 -0.05 -8.50
C LEU A 135 -6.46 1.44 -8.54
N HIS A 136 -5.75 1.94 -9.56
CA HIS A 136 -5.55 3.38 -9.79
C HIS A 136 -6.73 4.05 -10.49
N ALA A 137 -7.62 3.28 -11.12
CA ALA A 137 -8.82 3.82 -11.75
C ALA A 137 -9.87 4.22 -10.70
N LEU A 138 -10.69 5.21 -11.05
CA LEU A 138 -11.78 5.68 -10.20
C LEU A 138 -12.89 4.61 -10.10
N GLY A 139 -13.60 4.58 -8.96
CA GLY A 139 -14.83 3.79 -8.80
C GLY A 139 -14.70 2.51 -7.97
N PHE A 140 -13.50 2.13 -7.53
CA PHE A 140 -13.32 0.99 -6.63
C PHE A 140 -13.51 1.37 -5.16
N ASN A 141 -14.27 0.56 -4.44
CA ASN A 141 -14.58 0.79 -3.03
C ASN A 141 -13.55 0.12 -2.10
N GLY A 142 -13.70 0.37 -0.79
CA GLY A 142 -12.80 -0.20 0.21
C GLY A 142 -12.73 -1.73 0.20
N ALA A 143 -13.81 -2.41 -0.18
CA ALA A 143 -13.88 -3.87 -0.22
C ALA A 143 -13.01 -4.44 -1.34
N THR A 144 -13.06 -3.88 -2.56
CA THR A 144 -12.17 -4.29 -3.66
C THR A 144 -10.70 -4.20 -3.26
N TYR A 145 -10.29 -3.08 -2.65
CA TYR A 145 -8.93 -2.90 -2.16
C TYR A 145 -8.52 -3.93 -1.10
N THR A 146 -9.42 -4.26 -0.17
CA THR A 146 -9.15 -5.27 0.86
C THR A 146 -9.04 -6.66 0.24
N THR A 147 -9.96 -7.03 -0.65
CA THR A 147 -9.92 -8.33 -1.34
C THR A 147 -8.67 -8.50 -2.20
N MET A 148 -8.24 -7.46 -2.94
CA MET A 148 -6.99 -7.53 -3.71
C MET A 148 -5.75 -7.66 -2.83
N ARG A 149 -5.77 -7.12 -1.59
CA ARG A 149 -4.71 -7.36 -0.60
C ARG A 149 -4.71 -8.82 -0.11
N LEU A 150 -5.90 -9.40 0.13
CA LEU A 150 -6.01 -10.82 0.48
C LEU A 150 -5.39 -11.72 -0.59
N LEU A 151 -5.67 -11.44 -1.86
CA LEU A 151 -5.03 -12.16 -2.97
C LEU A 151 -3.51 -12.01 -2.93
N ALA A 152 -3.01 -10.79 -2.75
CA ALA A 152 -1.57 -10.53 -2.66
C ALA A 152 -0.90 -11.23 -1.47
N LEU A 153 -1.62 -11.47 -0.36
CA LEU A 153 -1.15 -12.27 0.78
C LEU A 153 -1.05 -13.76 0.45
N GLN A 154 -1.99 -14.30 -0.33
CA GLN A 154 -1.94 -15.71 -0.76
C GLN A 154 -0.85 -15.94 -1.78
N SER A 155 -0.78 -15.05 -2.78
CA SER A 155 0.23 -15.07 -3.82
C SER A 155 0.42 -13.67 -4.38
N SER A 156 1.67 -13.20 -4.40
CA SER A 156 1.99 -11.94 -5.06
C SER A 156 2.17 -12.06 -6.59
N ASP A 157 2.07 -13.28 -7.13
CA ASP A 157 2.42 -13.59 -8.52
C ASP A 157 1.22 -13.89 -9.43
N THR A 158 0.07 -14.25 -8.87
CA THR A 158 -1.12 -14.66 -9.62
C THR A 158 -2.40 -14.26 -8.87
N PRO A 159 -3.12 -13.19 -9.30
CA PRO A 159 -2.65 -12.18 -10.25
C PRO A 159 -1.42 -11.43 -9.70
N LYS A 160 -0.69 -10.74 -10.59
CA LYS A 160 0.47 -9.95 -10.14
C LYS A 160 0.01 -8.90 -9.12
N SER A 161 0.64 -8.90 -7.95
CA SER A 161 0.26 -7.98 -6.88
C SER A 161 0.46 -6.54 -7.31
N GLN A 162 -0.61 -5.75 -7.15
CA GLN A 162 -0.58 -4.30 -7.27
C GLN A 162 -0.05 -3.62 -6.00
N PHE A 163 0.12 -4.37 -4.92
CA PHE A 163 0.66 -3.89 -3.65
C PHE A 163 2.11 -4.34 -3.45
N VAL A 164 2.82 -3.58 -2.61
CA VAL A 164 4.14 -3.90 -2.10
C VAL A 164 4.04 -4.05 -0.58
N SER A 165 4.44 -5.22 -0.09
CA SER A 165 4.51 -5.52 1.34
C SER A 165 5.63 -4.76 2.04
N PHE A 166 5.35 -4.13 3.18
CA PHE A 166 6.36 -3.57 4.06
C PHE A 166 6.07 -3.99 5.50
N ALA A 167 7.09 -4.40 6.23
CA ALA A 167 7.01 -4.62 7.66
C ALA A 167 6.78 -3.28 8.40
N LEU A 168 6.10 -3.34 9.55
CA LEU A 168 5.91 -2.15 10.41
C LEU A 168 7.13 -1.82 11.27
N ASP A 169 8.02 -2.79 11.49
CA ASP A 169 9.21 -2.64 12.29
C ASP A 169 10.43 -3.28 11.61
N TYR A 170 11.61 -2.89 12.08
CA TYR A 170 12.87 -3.36 11.54
C TYR A 170 13.12 -4.85 11.84
N ALA A 171 12.76 -5.31 13.04
CA ALA A 171 13.01 -6.68 13.49
C ALA A 171 12.24 -7.72 12.65
N THR A 172 11.03 -7.39 12.23
CA THR A 172 10.16 -8.22 11.39
C THR A 172 10.73 -8.43 9.99
N THR A 173 11.64 -7.57 9.51
CA THR A 173 12.37 -7.83 8.26
C THR A 173 13.31 -9.04 8.34
N GLY A 174 13.47 -9.63 9.53
CA GLY A 174 14.23 -10.85 9.78
C GLY A 174 15.69 -10.72 9.37
N THR A 175 16.25 -11.82 8.88
CA THR A 175 17.60 -11.89 8.26
C THR A 175 17.55 -11.92 6.74
N PHE A 176 16.37 -11.76 6.14
CA PHE A 176 16.22 -11.83 4.70
C PHE A 176 16.98 -10.68 4.03
N GLY A 177 17.69 -11.01 2.95
CA GLY A 177 18.42 -10.09 2.07
C GLY A 177 19.58 -9.29 2.69
N ASP A 178 20.36 -8.65 1.82
CA ASP A 178 21.60 -7.96 2.20
C ASP A 178 21.36 -6.55 2.75
N ALA A 179 20.24 -5.93 2.39
CA ALA A 179 19.92 -4.57 2.81
C ALA A 179 18.45 -4.40 3.18
N VAL A 180 18.23 -3.58 4.22
CA VAL A 180 16.90 -3.13 4.63
C VAL A 180 16.73 -1.68 4.21
N TYR A 181 15.59 -1.41 3.59
CA TYR A 181 15.18 -0.06 3.23
C TYR A 181 14.08 0.38 4.19
N ALA A 182 14.17 1.63 4.63
CA ALA A 182 13.17 2.27 5.47
C ALA A 182 12.70 3.56 4.83
N LEU A 183 11.40 3.84 4.95
CA LEU A 183 10.80 5.03 4.37
C LEU A 183 9.58 5.47 5.18
N GLN A 184 9.23 6.73 5.02
CA GLN A 184 8.08 7.37 5.67
C GLN A 184 6.99 7.62 4.63
N VAL A 185 5.79 7.09 4.88
CA VAL A 185 4.65 7.12 3.94
C VAL A 185 3.33 7.38 4.64
N ASN A 186 2.33 7.82 3.88
CA ASN A 186 0.94 7.58 4.24
C ASN A 186 0.54 6.24 3.60
N PRO A 187 0.42 5.15 4.38
CA PRO A 187 0.25 3.83 3.81
C PRO A 187 -1.16 3.61 3.22
N ASN A 188 -2.17 4.33 3.72
CA ASN A 188 -3.59 4.12 3.40
C ASN A 188 -3.95 2.62 3.30
N SER A 189 -3.53 1.87 4.32
CA SER A 189 -3.58 0.41 4.36
C SER A 189 -4.07 -0.05 5.72
N PRO A 190 -4.90 -1.10 5.80
CA PRO A 190 -5.04 -1.83 7.04
C PRO A 190 -3.70 -2.50 7.39
N ILE A 191 -3.56 -2.88 8.66
CA ILE A 191 -2.47 -3.72 9.13
C ILE A 191 -2.88 -5.18 8.88
N LEU A 192 -1.99 -5.97 8.30
CA LEU A 192 -2.22 -7.37 7.96
C LEU A 192 -1.28 -8.30 8.73
N GLY A 193 -1.66 -9.58 8.81
CA GLY A 193 -0.81 -10.61 9.41
C GLY A 193 -0.86 -10.66 10.94
N LEU A 194 -1.89 -10.07 11.57
CA LEU A 194 -2.08 -10.08 13.02
C LEU A 194 -2.63 -11.43 13.51
N VAL A 195 -2.38 -11.77 14.78
CA VAL A 195 -3.11 -12.84 15.49
C VAL A 195 -4.17 -12.19 16.38
N ASN A 196 -5.44 -12.30 15.98
CA ASN A 196 -6.63 -11.87 16.72
C ASN A 196 -6.68 -10.37 17.09
N CYS A 197 -6.06 -9.49 16.30
CA CYS A 197 -5.91 -8.05 16.56
C CYS A 197 -5.40 -7.63 17.96
N LYS A 198 -4.95 -8.59 18.77
CA LYS A 198 -4.58 -8.40 20.18
C LYS A 198 -3.13 -8.80 20.43
N THR A 199 -2.55 -9.61 19.55
CA THR A 199 -1.18 -10.09 19.69
C THR A 199 -0.42 -9.80 18.39
N PRO A 200 0.63 -8.96 18.42
CA PRO A 200 1.64 -8.96 17.37
C PRO A 200 2.23 -10.37 17.25
N GLY A 201 2.06 -11.01 16.10
CA GLY A 201 2.55 -12.35 15.83
C GLY A 201 2.40 -12.65 14.35
N GLY A 202 3.47 -13.13 13.71
CA GLY A 202 3.60 -13.19 12.25
C GLY A 202 4.31 -11.96 11.67
N GLU A 203 4.50 -11.93 10.35
CA GLU A 203 5.00 -10.74 9.65
C GLU A 203 3.89 -9.68 9.61
N VAL A 204 3.84 -8.83 10.65
CA VAL A 204 2.91 -7.71 10.68
C VAL A 204 3.36 -6.70 9.63
N GLN A 205 2.48 -6.44 8.66
CA GLN A 205 2.84 -5.69 7.46
C GLN A 205 1.75 -4.75 6.98
N PHE A 206 2.16 -3.75 6.22
CA PHE A 206 1.30 -3.03 5.29
C PHE A 206 1.43 -3.60 3.88
N GLN A 207 0.34 -3.55 3.14
CA GLN A 207 0.36 -3.71 1.69
C GLN A 207 0.00 -2.36 1.06
N ILE A 208 1.04 -1.64 0.65
CA ILE A 208 0.93 -0.29 0.09
C ILE A 208 0.77 -0.40 -1.41
N LEU A 209 -0.17 0.35 -1.99
CA LEU A 209 -0.41 0.33 -3.43
C LEU A 209 0.87 0.77 -4.17
N GLY A 210 1.16 0.11 -5.29
CA GLY A 210 2.17 0.59 -6.23
C GLY A 210 1.86 2.03 -6.68
N GLY A 211 2.84 2.76 -7.19
CA GLY A 211 2.69 4.18 -7.53
C GLY A 211 2.66 5.15 -6.34
N THR A 212 2.55 4.68 -5.08
CA THR A 212 2.64 5.57 -3.91
C THR A 212 4.02 6.24 -3.85
N THR A 213 4.02 7.57 -3.79
CA THR A 213 5.23 8.39 -3.73
C THR A 213 5.69 8.64 -2.30
N PHE A 214 6.98 8.85 -2.10
CA PHE A 214 7.56 9.16 -0.79
C PHE A 214 8.83 10.01 -0.89
N ASN A 215 9.07 10.81 0.15
CA ASN A 215 10.10 11.85 0.11
C ASN A 215 11.47 11.38 0.58
N THR A 216 11.55 10.42 1.50
CA THR A 216 12.83 10.05 2.09
C THR A 216 13.05 8.55 2.04
N LEU A 217 14.21 8.14 1.51
CA LEU A 217 14.67 6.76 1.48
C LEU A 217 15.87 6.60 2.39
N TYR A 218 15.81 5.59 3.25
CA TYR A 218 16.94 5.14 4.05
C TYR A 218 17.29 3.71 3.68
N ARG A 219 18.56 3.35 3.84
CA ARG A 219 19.08 2.01 3.65
C ARG A 219 20.08 1.68 4.75
N LYS A 220 20.02 0.46 5.24
CA LYS A 220 21.05 -0.16 6.07
C LYS A 220 21.45 -1.47 5.41
N VAL A 221 22.70 -1.54 4.94
CA VAL A 221 23.29 -2.82 4.56
C VAL A 221 23.55 -3.57 5.86
N ARG A 222 23.21 -4.86 5.93
CA ARG A 222 23.27 -5.59 7.21
C ARG A 222 24.68 -5.70 7.79
N THR A 223 25.70 -5.65 6.93
CA THR A 223 27.11 -5.59 7.35
C THR A 223 27.53 -4.22 7.87
N ASP A 224 26.78 -3.17 7.54
CA ASP A 224 27.03 -1.81 7.99
C ASP A 224 26.36 -1.57 9.35
N LYS A 225 27.02 -0.77 10.20
CA LYS A 225 26.45 -0.36 11.49
C LYS A 225 25.42 0.76 11.32
N ASP A 226 25.61 1.61 10.33
CA ASP A 226 24.92 2.88 10.22
C ASP A 226 23.85 2.88 9.13
N TRP A 227 22.77 3.59 9.41
CA TRP A 227 21.79 3.95 8.40
C TRP A 227 22.35 5.02 7.47
N LYS A 228 22.00 4.94 6.19
CA LYS A 228 22.30 5.94 5.18
C LYS A 228 21.00 6.46 4.58
N ARG A 229 20.90 7.77 4.40
CA ARG A 229 19.82 8.42 3.63
C ARG A 229 20.27 8.60 2.19
N TYR A 230 19.37 8.33 1.25
CA TYR A 230 19.63 8.60 -0.16
C TYR A 230 19.42 10.10 -0.46
N ASN A 231 20.43 10.74 -1.02
CA ASN A 231 20.35 12.06 -1.61
C ASN A 231 20.08 11.91 -3.11
N ARG A 232 18.90 12.35 -3.55
CA ARG A 232 18.48 12.25 -4.95
C ARG A 232 19.21 13.24 -5.87
N ASP A 233 19.63 14.38 -5.34
CA ASP A 233 20.26 15.44 -6.12
C ASP A 233 21.69 15.06 -6.49
N THR A 234 22.36 14.28 -5.63
CA THR A 234 23.75 13.87 -5.83
C THR A 234 23.92 12.38 -6.16
N ASP A 235 22.83 11.61 -6.21
CA ASP A 235 22.82 10.13 -6.33
C ASP A 235 23.79 9.45 -5.33
N GLN A 236 23.74 9.87 -4.07
CA GLN A 236 24.65 9.38 -3.03
C GLN A 236 23.93 8.94 -1.77
N TRP A 237 24.53 7.96 -1.10
CA TRP A 237 24.11 7.53 0.23
C TRP A 237 24.92 8.26 1.30
N VAL A 238 24.24 9.02 2.16
CA VAL A 238 24.86 9.82 3.22
C VAL A 238 24.53 9.21 4.57
N THR A 239 25.55 8.91 5.38
CA THR A 239 25.36 8.40 6.75
C THR A 239 24.53 9.39 7.58
N VAL A 240 23.57 8.87 8.33
CA VAL A 240 22.73 9.69 9.23
C VAL A 240 23.04 9.41 10.70
N PRO A 241 22.76 10.36 11.61
CA PRO A 241 22.94 10.14 13.05
C PRO A 241 22.20 8.89 13.55
N LYS A 242 22.80 8.20 14.53
CA LYS A 242 22.16 7.07 15.23
C LYS A 242 20.80 7.51 15.79
N GLY A 243 19.77 6.68 15.60
CA GLY A 243 18.40 6.95 16.03
C GLY A 243 17.55 7.74 15.03
N THR A 244 18.09 8.12 13.86
CA THR A 244 17.31 8.77 12.79
C THR A 244 16.19 7.85 12.27
N VAL A 245 16.51 6.57 12.07
CA VAL A 245 15.55 5.53 11.67
C VAL A 245 15.26 4.69 12.92
N PRO A 246 13.99 4.49 13.31
CA PRO A 246 13.64 3.60 14.42
C PRO A 246 14.05 2.15 14.11
N GLU A 247 14.59 1.44 15.10
CA GLU A 247 14.97 0.02 14.96
C GLU A 247 14.25 -0.86 16.00
N ASN A 248 13.31 -0.26 16.73
CA ASN A 248 12.59 -0.83 17.86
C ASN A 248 11.51 -1.81 17.40
#